data_AF-A0A316L5J7-F1
#
_entry.id   AF-A0A316L5J7-F1
#
_cell.length_a   1.000
_cell.length_b   1.000
_cell.length_c   1.000
_cell.angle_alpha   90.00
_cell.angle_beta   90.00
_cell.angle_gamma   90.00
#
_symmetry.space_group_name_H-M   'P 1'
#
loop_
_entity.id
_entity.type
_entity.pdbx_description
1 polymer ?
#
loop_
_entity_poly.entity_id
_entity_poly.type
_entity_poly.pdbx_seq_one_letter_code
_entity_poly.pdbx_strand_id
1 'polypeptide(L)'
;MNNTRASKKVSASKKGLIVIFASAILTTIAIVVLTVQGTSDLSTLGEVCVALWTAAGAYSAFYLWKSKVENKCKYSQQFLDQMAEKYGIENIIPLLQSILED
;
A
#
# COMPACT_ATOMS: atom_id res chain seq x y z
N MET A 1 -30.20 11.63 -12.07
CA MET A 1 -29.18 10.73 -11.49
C MET A 1 -28.04 11.58 -10.96
N ASN A 2 -27.96 11.77 -9.64
CA ASN A 2 -26.91 12.59 -9.03
C ASN A 2 -25.58 11.83 -9.09
N ASN A 3 -24.65 12.37 -9.88
CA ASN A 3 -23.26 11.92 -9.95
C ASN A 3 -22.50 12.44 -8.73
N THR A 4 -22.77 11.86 -7.56
CA THR A 4 -21.92 12.03 -6.39
C THR A 4 -20.63 11.24 -6.64
N ARG A 5 -19.64 11.91 -7.24
CA ARG A 5 -18.24 11.47 -7.16
C ARG A 5 -17.89 11.40 -5.68
N ALA A 6 -18.08 10.24 -5.07
CA ALA A 6 -17.58 9.96 -3.74
C ALA A 6 -16.08 10.26 -3.76
N SER A 7 -15.67 11.33 -3.08
CA SER A 7 -14.26 11.65 -2.90
C SER A 7 -13.58 10.40 -2.40
N LYS A 8 -12.67 9.84 -3.21
CA LYS A 8 -12.06 8.54 -2.97
C LYS A 8 -11.19 8.66 -1.72
N LYS A 9 -11.76 8.36 -0.54
CA LYS A 9 -11.07 8.46 0.75
C LYS A 9 -9.76 7.70 0.65
N VAL A 10 -8.65 8.39 0.95
CA VAL A 10 -7.32 7.78 1.00
C VAL A 10 -7.34 6.72 2.11
N SER A 11 -7.04 5.46 1.76
CA SER A 11 -7.01 4.35 2.71
C SER A 11 -5.94 4.55 3.77
N ALA A 12 -6.15 4.01 4.98
CA ALA A 12 -5.21 4.15 6.10
C ALA A 12 -3.81 3.61 5.75
N SER A 13 -3.72 2.51 4.98
CA SER A 13 -2.45 1.95 4.50
C SER A 13 -1.71 2.92 3.59
N LYS A 14 -2.41 3.62 2.70
CA LYS A 14 -1.83 4.64 1.83
C LYS A 14 -1.37 5.87 2.61
N LYS A 15 -2.14 6.30 3.61
CA LYS A 15 -1.73 7.41 4.50
C LYS A 15 -0.47 7.07 5.29
N GLY A 16 -0.40 5.87 5.88
CA GLY A 16 0.77 5.40 6.60
C GLY A 16 2.01 5.35 5.71
N LEU A 17 1.87 4.87 4.47
CA LEU A 17 2.94 4.87 3.47
C LEU A 17 3.46 6.28 3.16
N ILE A 18 2.55 7.25 2.96
CA ILE A 18 2.95 8.64 2.69
C ILE A 18 3.71 9.22 3.88
N VAL A 19 3.24 9.00 5.11
CA VAL A 19 3.87 9.54 6.33
C VAL A 19 5.28 8.97 6.50
N ILE A 20 5.46 7.66 6.35
CA ILE A 20 6.78 7.03 6.57
C ILE A 20 7.79 7.41 5.49
N PHE A 21 7.36 7.56 4.23
CA PHE A 21 8.24 8.08 3.17
C PHE A 21 8.57 9.55 3.39
N ALA A 22 7.59 10.36 3.78
CA ALA A 22 7.81 11.78 4.06
C ALA A 22 8.81 11.96 5.21
N SER A 23 8.68 11.19 6.30
CA SER A 23 9.64 11.25 7.41
C SER A 23 11.03 10.77 6.99
N ALA A 24 11.14 9.66 6.27
CA ALA A 24 12.44 9.16 5.78
C ALA A 24 13.17 10.19 4.88
N ILE A 25 12.44 10.82 3.95
CA ILE A 25 12.99 11.84 3.05
C ILE A 25 13.40 13.09 3.83
N LEU A 26 12.53 13.59 4.72
CA LEU A 26 12.85 14.78 5.53
C LEU A 26 14.06 14.55 6.44
N THR A 27 14.17 13.39 7.07
CA THR A 27 15.34 13.03 7.88
C THR A 27 16.61 12.93 7.03
N THR A 28 16.51 12.39 5.81
CA THR A 28 17.64 12.35 4.87
C THR A 28 18.11 13.76 4.50
N ILE A 29 17.17 14.67 4.18
CA ILE A 29 17.47 16.08 3.89
C ILE A 29 18.13 16.76 5.10
N ALA A 30 17.61 16.51 6.31
CA ALA A 30 18.17 17.06 7.54
C ALA A 30 19.63 16.62 7.76
N ILE A 31 19.93 15.32 7.56
CA ILE A 31 21.31 14.81 7.64
C ILE A 31 22.22 15.52 6.64
N VAL A 32 21.79 15.66 5.38
CA VAL A 32 22.59 16.34 4.34
C VAL A 32 22.88 17.79 4.72
N VAL A 33 21.86 18.53 5.18
CA VAL A 33 22.01 19.93 5.59
C VAL A 33 22.97 20.07 6.77
N LEU A 34 22.83 19.22 7.79
CA LEU A 34 23.70 19.26 8.99
C LEU A 34 25.14 18.85 8.67
N THR A 35 25.32 17.91 7.73
CA THR A 35 26.64 17.50 7.23
C THR A 35 27.34 18.68 6.55
N VAL A 36 26.62 19.43 5.70
CA VAL A 36 27.16 20.64 5.03
C VAL A 36 27.48 21.77 6.01
N GLN A 37 26.71 21.90 7.10
CA GLN A 37 26.97 22.88 8.15
C GLN A 37 28.15 22.53 9.08
N GLY A 38 28.80 21.38 8.86
CA GLY A 38 29.98 20.97 9.63
C GLY A 38 29.66 20.42 11.02
N THR A 39 28.45 19.90 11.23
CA THR A 39 28.09 19.24 12.50
C THR A 39 28.83 17.90 12.61
N SER A 40 29.59 17.71 13.68
CA SER A 40 30.60 16.64 13.78
C SER A 40 30.05 15.26 14.15
N ASP A 41 28.84 15.16 14.72
CA ASP A 41 28.23 13.89 15.10
C ASP A 41 26.76 13.83 14.65
N LEU A 42 26.49 12.90 13.73
CA LEU A 42 25.16 12.60 13.20
C LEU A 42 24.83 11.10 13.34
N SER A 43 25.58 10.33 14.13
CA SER A 43 25.46 8.87 14.20
C SER A 43 24.04 8.43 14.57
N THR A 44 23.48 9.01 15.64
CA THR A 44 22.11 8.72 16.09
C THR A 44 21.07 9.09 15.03
N LEU A 45 21.27 10.19 14.31
CA LEU A 45 20.35 10.61 13.24
C LEU A 45 20.45 9.66 12.04
N GLY A 46 21.65 9.15 11.75
CA GLY A 46 21.90 8.11 10.76
C GLY A 46 21.16 6.81 11.08
N GLU A 47 21.23 6.35 12.34
CA GLU A 47 20.49 5.17 12.81
C GLU A 47 18.98 5.35 12.65
N VAL A 48 18.45 6.51 13.02
CA VAL A 48 17.03 6.85 12.83
C VAL A 48 16.66 6.85 11.34
N CYS A 49 17.51 7.38 10.47
CA CYS A 49 17.27 7.39 9.02
C CYS A 49 17.20 5.97 8.45
N VAL A 50 18.12 5.09 8.86
CA VAL A 50 18.10 3.67 8.46
C VAL A 50 16.83 2.98 8.96
N ALA A 51 16.42 3.23 10.20
CA ALA A 51 15.18 2.68 10.74
C ALA A 51 13.94 3.17 9.97
N LEU A 52 13.90 4.45 9.58
CA LEU A 52 12.81 5.03 8.79
C LEU A 52 12.71 4.39 7.39
N TRP A 53 13.84 4.18 6.71
CA TRP A 53 13.85 3.51 5.40
C TRP A 53 13.47 2.03 5.51
N THR A 54 13.88 1.35 6.58
CA THR A 54 13.47 -0.03 6.86
C THR A 54 11.95 -0.11 7.08
N ALA A 55 11.40 0.80 7.87
CA ALA A 55 9.96 0.91 8.09
C ALA A 55 9.21 1.26 6.79
N ALA A 56 9.76 2.13 5.94
CA ALA A 56 9.18 2.47 4.64
C ALA A 56 9.11 1.24 3.72
N GLY A 57 10.15 0.40 3.71
CA GLY A 57 10.16 -0.88 3.01
C GLY A 57 9.06 -1.83 3.51
N ALA A 58 8.94 -1.99 4.84
CA ALA A 58 7.91 -2.83 5.44
C ALA A 58 6.48 -2.34 5.12
N TYR A 59 6.23 -1.03 5.23
CA TYR A 59 4.95 -0.43 4.86
C TYR A 59 4.64 -0.56 3.38
N SER A 60 5.65 -0.49 2.51
CA SER A 60 5.49 -0.72 1.06
C SER A 60 5.03 -2.14 0.78
N ALA A 61 5.70 -3.14 1.38
CA ALA A 61 5.32 -4.54 1.25
C ALA A 61 3.89 -4.78 1.75
N PHE A 62 3.55 -4.25 2.92
CA PHE A 62 2.19 -4.34 3.47
C PHE A 62 1.14 -3.68 2.56
N TYR A 63 1.44 -2.49 2.03
CA TYR A 63 0.54 -1.80 1.10
C TYR A 63 0.33 -2.60 -0.18
N LEU A 64 1.39 -3.16 -0.77
CA LEU A 64 1.31 -3.97 -1.98
C LEU A 64 0.54 -5.27 -1.76
N TRP A 65 0.82 -5.98 -0.66
CA TRP A 65 0.09 -7.19 -0.28
C TRP A 65 -1.41 -6.92 -0.12
N LYS A 66 -1.76 -5.89 0.66
CA LYS A 66 -3.16 -5.47 0.83
C LYS A 66 -3.81 -5.09 -0.51
N SER A 67 -3.11 -4.32 -1.34
CA SER A 67 -3.63 -3.92 -2.66
C SER A 67 -3.85 -5.13 -3.58
N LYS A 68 -2.98 -6.14 -3.52
CA LYS A 68 -3.15 -7.40 -4.26
C LYS A 68 -4.42 -8.12 -3.81
N VAL A 69 -4.63 -8.27 -2.50
CA VAL A 69 -5.83 -8.92 -1.95
C VAL A 69 -7.11 -8.17 -2.29
N GLU A 70 -7.14 -6.84 -2.12
CA GLU A 70 -8.30 -6.01 -2.46
C GLU A 70 -8.65 -6.12 -3.96
N ASN A 71 -7.64 -6.12 -4.84
CA ASN A 71 -7.85 -6.28 -6.27
C ASN A 71 -8.35 -7.68 -6.61
N LYS A 72 -7.78 -8.74 -6.03
CA LYS A 72 -8.25 -10.12 -6.23
C LYS A 72 -9.74 -10.24 -5.87
N CYS A 73 -10.14 -9.78 -4.67
CA CYS A 73 -11.54 -9.82 -4.26
C CYS A 73 -12.45 -9.05 -5.23
N LYS A 74 -12.03 -7.88 -5.69
CA LYS A 74 -12.83 -7.07 -6.63
C LYS A 74 -13.01 -7.78 -7.98
N TYR A 75 -11.94 -8.36 -8.54
CA TYR A 75 -12.02 -9.08 -9.79
C TYR A 75 -12.82 -10.39 -9.65
N SER A 76 -12.67 -11.10 -8.53
CA SER A 76 -13.48 -12.28 -8.20
C SER A 76 -14.97 -11.94 -8.15
N GLN A 77 -15.36 -10.82 -7.52
CA GLN A 77 -16.76 -10.37 -7.50
C GLN A 77 -17.28 -10.05 -8.91
N GLN A 78 -16.50 -9.31 -9.72
CA GLN A 78 -16.88 -9.00 -11.10
C GLN A 78 -16.99 -10.25 -11.98
N PHE A 79 -16.09 -11.21 -11.79
CA PHE A 79 -16.12 -12.49 -12.50
C PHE A 79 -17.34 -13.32 -12.12
N LEU A 80 -17.67 -13.38 -10.82
CA LEU A 80 -18.88 -14.06 -10.34
C LEU A 80 -20.12 -13.45 -10.99
N ASP A 81 -20.29 -12.12 -10.95
CA ASP A 81 -21.46 -11.46 -11.54
C ASP A 81 -21.62 -11.79 -13.03
N GLN A 82 -20.54 -11.73 -13.81
CA GLN A 82 -20.58 -11.98 -15.26
C GLN A 82 -20.80 -13.45 -15.61
N MET A 83 -20.18 -14.37 -14.87
CA MET A 83 -20.26 -15.78 -15.18
C MET A 83 -21.56 -16.38 -14.63
N ALA A 84 -22.03 -15.95 -13.45
CA ALA A 84 -23.23 -16.48 -12.81
C ALA A 84 -24.46 -16.32 -13.71
N GLU A 85 -24.54 -15.19 -14.41
CA GLU A 85 -25.59 -14.90 -15.38
C GLU A 85 -25.55 -15.84 -16.60
N LYS A 86 -24.37 -16.35 -16.98
CA LYS A 86 -24.16 -17.14 -18.20
C LYS A 86 -24.12 -18.65 -17.99
N TYR A 87 -23.59 -19.11 -16.85
CA TYR A 87 -23.28 -20.53 -16.61
C TYR A 87 -23.87 -21.10 -15.33
N GLY A 88 -24.56 -20.27 -14.52
CA GLY A 88 -25.10 -20.64 -13.22
C GLY A 88 -24.03 -20.69 -12.12
N ILE A 89 -24.38 -20.18 -10.93
CA ILE A 89 -23.46 -20.01 -9.79
C ILE A 89 -22.73 -21.32 -9.42
N GLU A 90 -23.42 -22.45 -9.49
CA GLU A 90 -22.94 -23.78 -9.07
C GLU A 90 -21.67 -24.22 -9.82
N ASN A 91 -21.53 -23.87 -11.10
CA ASN A 91 -20.37 -24.23 -11.90
C ASN A 91 -19.16 -23.30 -11.71
N ILE A 92 -19.36 -22.13 -11.08
CA ILE A 92 -18.37 -21.05 -11.03
C ILE A 92 -17.70 -20.97 -9.67
N ILE A 93 -18.38 -21.39 -8.60
CA ILE A 93 -17.83 -21.43 -7.24
C ILE A 93 -16.46 -22.15 -7.19
N PRO A 94 -16.25 -23.32 -7.83
CA PRO A 94 -14.95 -23.99 -7.78
C PRO A 94 -13.81 -23.17 -8.42
N LEU A 95 -14.10 -22.49 -9.55
CA LEU A 95 -13.14 -21.62 -10.23
C LEU A 95 -12.83 -20.37 -9.41
N LEU A 96 -13.86 -19.77 -8.79
CA LEU A 96 -13.70 -18.61 -7.93
C LEU A 96 -12.85 -18.94 -6.70
N GLN A 97 -13.10 -20.09 -6.09
CA GLN A 97 -12.36 -20.56 -4.92
C GLN A 97 -10.87 -20.78 -5.28
N SER A 98 -10.58 -21.37 -6.45
CA SER A 98 -9.21 -21.47 -6.95
C SER A 98 -8.52 -20.10 -7.13
N ILE A 99 -9.24 -19.06 -7.56
CA ILE A 99 -8.66 -17.70 -7.74
C ILE A 99 -8.41 -16.99 -6.40
N LEU A 100 -9.24 -17.28 -5.39
CA LEU A 100 -9.16 -16.71 -4.05
C LEU A 100 -8.12 -17.39 -3.15
N GLU A 101 -7.90 -18.70 -3.33
CA GLU A 101 -6.93 -19.49 -2.54
C GLU A 101 -5.49 -19.36 -3.07
N ASP A 102 -5.31 -19.01 -4.35
CA ASP A 102 -4.02 -18.61 -4.95
C ASP A 102 -3.60 -17.18 -4.54
#